data_AF-A0A0D0C957-F1
#
_entry.id   AF-A0A0D0C957-F1
#
_cell.length_a   1.000
_cell.length_b   1.000
_cell.length_c   1.000
_cell.angle_alpha   90.00
_cell.angle_beta   90.00
_cell.angle_gamma   90.00
#
_symmetry.space_group_name_H-M   'P 1'
#
loop_
_entity.id
_entity.type
_entity.pdbx_description
1 polymer ?
#
loop_
_entity_poly.entity_id
_entity_poly.type
_entity_poly.pdbx_seq_one_letter_code
_entity_poly.pdbx_strand_id
1 'polypeptide(L)' 'SIHLAVDGWTAPIVASYLGIVVILPEKGVLYRVVMEFSRLKERHSGKYLAKIILNCLQ' A
#
# COMPACT_ATOMS: atom_id res chain seq x y z
N SER A 1 -7.20 -14.99 7.88
CA SER A 1 -7.62 -13.70 7.32
C SER A 1 -6.43 -13.09 6.58
N ILE A 2 -6.66 -12.30 5.54
CA ILE A 2 -5.61 -11.47 4.92
C ILE A 2 -5.84 -10.04 5.39
N HIS A 3 -4.78 -9.37 5.83
CA HIS A 3 -4.83 -7.97 6.25
C HIS A 3 -3.91 -7.15 5.35
N LEU A 4 -4.28 -5.89 5.15
CA LEU A 4 -3.47 -4.91 4.42
C LEU A 4 -3.08 -3.80 5.38
N ALA A 5 -1.79 -3.48 5.43
CA ALA A 5 -1.32 -2.22 5.96
C ALA A 5 -1.00 -1.30 4.78
N VAL A 6 -1.61 -0.12 4.78
CA VAL A 6 -1.45 0.89 3.73
C VAL A 6 -0.96 2.16 4.38
N ASP A 7 0.20 2.65 3.95
CA ASP A 7 0.83 3.86 4.49
C ASP A 7 1.13 4.86 3.38
N GLY A 8 0.74 6.11 3.60
CA GLY A 8 0.92 7.20 2.66
C GLY A 8 1.99 8.16 3.17
N TRP A 9 3.09 8.29 2.44
CA TRP A 9 4.18 9.18 2.81
C TRP A 9 4.44 10.22 1.72
N THR A 10 4.77 11.45 2.10
CA THR A 10 5.16 12.51 1.17
C THR A 10 6.55 13.00 1.49
N ALA A 11 7.47 12.85 0.54
CA ALA A 11 8.74 13.56 0.52
C ALA A 11 8.43 15.02 0.14
N PRO A 12 8.65 16.02 1.04
CA PRO A 12 8.15 17.38 0.87
C PRO A 12 8.54 18.12 -0.43
N ILE A 13 9.50 17.59 -1.20
CA ILE A 13 10.09 18.24 -2.38
C ILE A 13 10.12 17.30 -3.61
N VAL A 14 9.84 16.00 -3.45
CA VAL A 14 10.12 15.01 -4.51
C VAL A 14 8.86 14.34 -5.04
N ALA A 15 8.11 13.68 -4.14
CA ALA A 15 6.99 12.83 -4.51
C ALA A 15 6.23 12.35 -3.28
N SER A 16 4.99 11.94 -3.52
CA SER A 16 4.22 11.15 -2.57
C SER A 16 4.22 9.69 -3.00
N TYR A 17 4.13 8.81 -2.02
CA TYR A 17 4.17 7.37 -2.20
C TYR A 17 3.08 6.70 -1.37
N LEU A 18 2.64 5.55 -1.84
CA LEU A 18 1.77 4.64 -1.12
C LEU A 18 2.50 3.31 -0.96
N GLY A 19 2.83 2.98 0.28
CA GLY A 19 3.37 1.67 0.65
C GLY A 19 2.23 0.70 0.97
N ILE A 20 2.32 -0.52 0.45
CA ILE A 20 1.32 -1.57 0.67
C ILE A 20 2.02 -2.83 1.19
N VAL A 21 1.55 -3.35 2.33
CA VAL A 21 2.05 -4.59 2.93
C VAL A 21 0.89 -5.56 3.15
N VAL A 22 1.05 -6.79 2.66
CA VAL A 22 0.13 -7.90 2.94
C VAL A 22 0.58 -8.58 4.22
N ILE A 23 -0.34 -8.79 5.16
CA ILE A 23 -0.09 -9.45 6.43
C ILE A 23 -0.98 -10.69 6.50
N LEU A 24 -0.36 -11.86 6.63
CA LEU A 24 -1.01 -13.16 6.75
C LEU A 24 -0.68 -13.80 8.12
N PRO A 25 -1.62 -13.78 9.08
CA PRO A 25 -1.53 -14.61 10.27
C PRO A 25 -1.80 -16.08 9.95
N GLU A 26 -0.84 -16.95 10.27
CA GLU A 26 -1.00 -18.40 10.16
C GLU A 26 -0.32 -19.10 11.34
N LYS A 27 -1.07 -19.92 12.08
CA LYS A 27 -0.58 -20.78 13.19
C LYS A 27 0.28 -20.02 14.22
N GLY A 28 -0.13 -18.81 14.60
CA GLY A 28 0.58 -17.97 15.56
C GLY A 28 1.78 -17.21 14.99
N VAL A 29 2.06 -17.34 13.70
CA VAL A 29 3.10 -16.59 12.98
C VAL A 29 2.46 -15.51 12.12
N LEU A 30 3.04 -14.31 12.11
CA LEU A 30 2.62 -13.19 11.26
C LEU A 30 3.58 -13.04 10.08
N TYR A 31 3.19 -13.57 8.93
CA TYR A 31 3.91 -13.37 7.68
C TYR A 31 3.59 -11.98 7.11
N ARG A 32 4.60 -11.29 6.59
CA ARG A 32 4.46 -9.98 5.96
C ARG A 32 5.17 -9.97 4.62
N VAL A 33 4.52 -9.42 3.60
CA VAL A 33 5.09 -9.21 2.27
C VAL A 33 4.94 -7.75 1.90
N VAL A 34 6.05 -7.06 1.68
CA VAL A 34 6.05 -5.71 1.10
C VAL A 34 5.79 -5.88 -0.38
N MET A 35 4.66 -5.35 -0.85
CA MET A 35 4.23 -5.51 -2.24
C MET A 35 4.88 -4.45 -3.12
N GLU A 36 4.48 -3.20 -2.91
CA GLU A 36 4.90 -2.10 -3.78
C GLU A 36 5.02 -0.79 -2.99
N PHE A 37 5.90 0.08 -3.49
CA PHE A 37 6.03 1.47 -3.08
C PHE A 37 5.64 2.38 -4.26
N SER A 38 4.34 2.53 -4.48
CA SER A 38 3.82 3.21 -5.68
C SER A 38 3.94 4.72 -5.55
N ARG A 39 4.63 5.35 -6.51
CA ARG A 39 4.68 6.82 -6.62
C ARG A 39 3.30 7.36 -7.03
N LEU A 40 2.74 8.24 -6.21
CA LEU A 40 1.47 8.91 -6.47
C LEU A 40 1.71 10.11 -7.39
N LYS A 41 0.92 10.18 -8.47
CA LYS A 41 1.05 11.19 -9.54
C LYS A 41 -0.17 12.10 -9.68
N GLU A 42 -1.26 11.73 -9.02
CA GLU A 42 -2.53 12.45 -9.07
C GLU A 42 -2.94 12.88 -7.67
N ARG A 43 -3.99 13.70 -7.57
CA ARG A 43 -4.59 14.06 -6.30
C ARG A 43 -5.02 12.79 -5.54
N HIS A 44 -4.64 12.69 -4.27
CA HIS A 44 -4.88 11.53 -3.40
C HIS A 44 -6.35 11.38 -2.97
N SER A 45 -7.26 11.32 -3.93
CA SER A 45 -8.66 10.99 -3.69
C SER A 45 -8.79 9.52 -3.29
N GLY A 46 -9.81 9.19 -2.48
CA GLY A 46 -10.08 7.80 -2.08
C GLY A 46 -10.22 6.85 -3.28
N LYS A 47 -10.87 7.32 -4.37
CA LYS A 47 -11.01 6.54 -5.61
C LYS A 47 -9.67 6.24 -6.29
N TYR A 48 -8.76 7.22 -6.33
CA TYR A 48 -7.43 7.03 -6.90
C TYR A 48 -6.59 6.06 -6.06
N LEU A 49 -6.55 6.26 -4.74
CA LEU A 49 -5.80 5.37 -3.84
C LEU A 49 -6.33 3.92 -3.90
N ALA A 50 -7.66 3.73 -3.91
CA ALA A 50 -8.27 2.41 -4.07
C ALA A 50 -7.88 1.74 -5.39
N LYS A 51 -7.79 2.51 -6.48
CA LYS A 51 -7.31 2.00 -7.78
C LYS A 51 -5.85 1.55 -7.72
N ILE A 52 -4.98 2.33 -7.10
CA ILE A 52 -3.56 1.95 -6.92
C ILE A 52 -3.43 0.67 -6.10
N ILE A 53 -4.18 0.56 -4.99
CA ILE A 53 -4.19 -0.65 -4.15
C ILE A 53 -4.68 -1.86 -4.95
N LEU A 54 -5.77 -1.72 -5.69
CA LEU A 54 -6.31 -2.82 -6.51
C LEU A 54 -5.29 -3.28 -7.56
N ASN A 55 -4.65 -2.36 -8.27
CA ASN A 55 -3.63 -2.68 -9.27
C ASN A 55 -2.42 -3.41 -8.66
N CYS A 56 -2.03 -3.08 -7.42
CA CYS A 56 -0.92 -3.73 -6.71
C CYS A 56 -1.24 -5.17 -6.26
N LEU A 57 -2.53 -5.51 -6.12
CA LEU A 57 -2.98 -6.83 -5.66
C LEU A 57 -3.35 -7.80 -6.80
N GLN A 58 -3.30 -7.34 -8.06
CA GLN A 58 -3.53 -8.15 -9.26
C GLN A 58 -2.25 -8.86 -9.70
#